data_AF-A0A1J9PTD6-F1
#
_entry.id   AF-A0A1J9PTD6-F1
#
_cell.length_a   1.000
_cell.length_b   1.000
_cell.length_c   1.000
_cell.angle_alpha   90.00
_cell.angle_beta   90.00
_cell.angle_gamma   90.00
#
_symmetry.space_group_name_H-M   'P 1'
#
loop_
_entity.id
_entity.type
_entity.pdbx_description
1 polymer ?
#
loop_
_entity_poly.entity_id
_entity_poly.type
_entity_poly.pdbx_seq_one_letter_code
_entity_poly.pdbx_strand_id
1 'polypeptide(L)'
;MVTITPVEKGSEHNSEATSNEPPTHYLHLYTRLFLGRKALLAPSDTEAAEYFVVNKVPHRHANEWVPIFYRGDNPKYTPGTRAIGRARRTAMWTSFKVWLGDGVSEILKNEERRKNAKSYAFREKMRKFFRRDSKPPKKPLENEQPVSGKVILVRMHRSGLSRKVEFEVEGRRYRWSGTRKFATGFMKGVKGWSHCLKLIRTSDHTLIATFEKRRSAHYHRSIKTGQQPNKKKLFIGTLRVYEAYALPTGDNYGAGGSSVAAFTAKVDAVASSRRRRRKDEKHLNPDGSHEGNLTKDMIVLSCWIVSEAEHRLRYKVFDLLEEAGEHAGG
;
A
#
# COMPACT_ATOMS: atom_id res chain seq x y z
N MET A 1 36.68 -24.06 -46.94
CA MET A 1 36.42 -22.89 -46.08
C MET A 1 34.96 -22.52 -46.23
N VAL A 2 34.15 -22.73 -45.19
CA VAL A 2 32.69 -22.46 -45.21
C VAL A 2 32.45 -21.10 -44.59
N THR A 3 31.94 -20.16 -45.38
CA THR A 3 31.58 -18.81 -44.95
C THR A 3 30.19 -18.84 -44.34
N ILE A 4 30.10 -18.65 -43.02
CA ILE A 4 28.83 -18.58 -42.29
C ILE A 4 28.37 -17.12 -42.29
N THR A 5 27.34 -16.79 -43.06
CA THR A 5 26.60 -15.53 -42.96
C THR A 5 25.72 -15.55 -41.71
N PRO A 6 25.72 -14.51 -40.86
CA PRO A 6 24.79 -14.43 -39.73
C PRO A 6 23.38 -14.11 -40.24
N VAL A 7 22.45 -14.99 -39.94
CA VAL A 7 21.01 -14.78 -40.12
C VAL A 7 20.57 -13.69 -39.14
N GLU A 8 20.11 -12.55 -39.68
CA GLU A 8 19.38 -11.53 -38.91
C GLU A 8 18.13 -12.17 -38.30
N LYS A 9 18.19 -12.48 -36.99
CA LYS A 9 16.99 -12.75 -36.21
C LYS A 9 16.25 -11.43 -36.05
N GLY A 10 15.08 -11.37 -36.68
CA GLY A 10 14.14 -10.26 -36.59
C GLY A 10 14.00 -9.74 -35.16
N SER A 11 14.30 -8.47 -34.98
CA SER A 11 13.99 -7.76 -33.75
C SER A 11 12.48 -7.65 -33.66
N GLU A 12 11.88 -8.44 -32.77
CA GLU A 12 10.51 -8.19 -32.32
C GLU A 12 10.48 -6.79 -31.68
N HIS A 13 10.07 -5.81 -32.48
CA HIS A 13 9.67 -4.50 -32.05
C HIS A 13 8.56 -4.67 -31.02
N ASN A 14 8.92 -4.65 -29.73
CA ASN A 14 8.00 -4.41 -28.65
C ASN A 14 7.53 -2.96 -28.78
N SER A 15 6.46 -2.76 -29.53
CA SER A 15 5.68 -1.53 -29.56
C SER A 15 5.36 -1.11 -28.13
N GLU A 16 6.03 -0.05 -27.67
CA GLU A 16 5.67 0.64 -26.46
C GLU A 16 4.23 1.13 -26.63
N ALA A 17 3.31 0.56 -25.85
CA ALA A 17 1.99 1.14 -25.66
C ALA A 17 2.16 2.49 -24.94
N THR A 18 2.48 3.51 -25.73
CA THR A 18 2.34 4.91 -25.38
C THR A 18 0.85 5.17 -25.46
N SER A 19 0.13 5.04 -24.34
CA SER A 19 -1.24 5.54 -24.28
C SER A 19 -1.16 7.05 -24.48
N ASN A 20 -1.52 7.53 -25.69
CA ASN A 20 -1.60 8.95 -26.03
C ASN A 20 -2.77 9.66 -25.34
N GLU A 21 -3.51 8.97 -24.49
CA GLU A 21 -4.62 9.53 -23.73
C GLU A 21 -4.11 10.35 -22.53
N PRO A 22 -4.67 11.56 -22.31
CA PRO A 22 -4.31 12.36 -21.16
C PRO A 22 -4.69 11.64 -19.86
N PRO A 23 -3.90 11.80 -18.78
CA PRO A 23 -4.22 11.19 -17.49
C PRO A 23 -5.47 11.86 -16.90
N THR A 24 -6.46 11.05 -16.54
CA THR A 24 -7.72 11.50 -15.92
C THR A 24 -7.53 12.02 -14.50
N HIS A 25 -6.61 11.42 -13.74
CA HIS A 25 -6.30 11.87 -12.40
C HIS A 25 -4.81 12.03 -12.18
N TYR A 26 -4.49 13.10 -11.47
CA TYR A 26 -3.14 13.53 -11.22
C TYR A 26 -2.98 13.81 -9.73
N LEU A 27 -2.02 13.13 -9.09
CA LEU A 27 -1.79 13.21 -7.64
C LEU A 27 -0.31 13.31 -7.32
N HIS A 28 0.09 14.34 -6.59
CA HIS A 28 1.40 14.49 -5.98
C HIS A 28 1.47 13.70 -4.67
N LEU A 29 2.43 12.79 -4.57
CA LEU A 29 2.77 12.08 -3.33
C LEU A 29 3.75 12.92 -2.50
N TYR A 30 3.37 13.20 -1.25
CA TYR A 30 4.24 13.82 -0.27
C TYR A 30 4.42 12.95 0.97
N THR A 31 5.55 13.15 1.64
CA THR A 31 5.81 12.60 2.96
C THR A 31 5.88 13.71 4.00
N ARG A 32 5.47 13.37 5.22
CA ARG A 32 5.47 14.24 6.39
C ARG A 32 6.03 13.47 7.59
N LEU A 33 6.67 14.24 8.46
CA LEU A 33 7.38 13.75 9.65
C LEU A 33 8.57 12.84 9.31
N PHE A 34 9.44 12.66 10.30
CA PHE A 34 10.61 11.80 10.19
C PHE A 34 10.22 10.39 9.72
N LEU A 35 10.99 9.84 8.77
CA LEU A 35 10.83 8.49 8.21
C LEU A 35 9.45 8.17 7.62
N GLY A 36 8.73 9.15 7.07
CA GLY A 36 7.48 8.87 6.35
C GLY A 36 6.34 8.36 7.24
N ARG A 37 6.31 8.74 8.53
CA ARG A 37 5.19 8.42 9.44
C ARG A 37 3.83 8.89 8.92
N LYS A 38 3.83 9.93 8.10
CA LYS A 38 2.64 10.41 7.43
C LYS A 38 2.96 10.59 5.96
N ALA A 39 2.03 10.22 5.10
CA ALA A 39 2.07 10.56 3.69
C ALA A 39 0.72 11.11 3.27
N LEU A 40 0.71 11.88 2.19
CA LEU A 40 -0.52 12.41 1.62
C LEU A 40 -0.39 12.47 0.11
N LEU A 41 -1.52 12.26 -0.57
CA LEU A 41 -1.65 12.46 -2.00
C LEU A 41 -2.62 13.60 -2.25
N ALA A 42 -2.16 14.64 -2.95
CA ALA A 42 -2.95 15.83 -3.25
C ALA A 42 -2.81 16.17 -4.74
N PRO A 43 -3.80 16.77 -5.41
CA PRO A 43 -3.68 17.09 -6.83
C PRO A 43 -2.58 18.11 -7.12
N SER A 44 -2.37 19.04 -6.18
CA SER A 44 -1.33 20.07 -6.28
C SER A 44 -0.63 20.36 -4.95
N ASP A 45 0.28 21.33 -4.96
CA ASP A 45 1.06 21.76 -3.80
C ASP A 45 0.21 22.57 -2.81
N THR A 46 -0.84 23.24 -3.27
CA THR A 46 -1.71 24.12 -2.49
C THR A 46 -3.04 23.48 -2.11
N GLU A 47 -3.51 22.50 -2.88
CA GLU A 47 -4.80 21.84 -2.64
C GLU A 47 -4.78 20.87 -1.45
N ALA A 48 -5.99 20.61 -0.93
CA ALA A 48 -6.22 19.62 0.10
C ALA A 48 -5.87 18.20 -0.41
N ALA A 49 -5.45 17.34 0.51
CA ALA A 49 -5.15 15.96 0.14
C ALA A 49 -6.44 15.16 -0.12
N GLU A 50 -6.47 14.44 -1.24
CA GLU A 50 -7.52 13.45 -1.53
C GLU A 50 -7.33 12.20 -0.68
N TYR A 51 -6.07 11.84 -0.39
CA TYR A 51 -5.73 10.66 0.39
C TYR A 51 -4.67 10.97 1.43
N PHE A 52 -4.82 10.37 2.61
CA PHE A 52 -3.88 10.51 3.70
C PHE A 52 -3.47 9.14 4.26
N VAL A 53 -2.19 8.97 4.55
CA VAL A 53 -1.63 7.74 5.12
C VAL A 53 -1.04 8.04 6.47
N VAL A 54 -1.46 7.30 7.49
CA VAL A 54 -0.84 7.28 8.81
C VAL A 54 -0.11 5.96 8.97
N ASN A 55 1.21 6.03 9.04
CA ASN A 55 2.07 4.88 9.23
C ASN A 55 2.78 4.99 10.59
N LYS A 56 2.48 4.05 11.49
CA LYS A 56 3.28 3.88 12.71
C LYS A 56 4.59 3.23 12.27
N VAL A 57 5.69 3.98 12.24
CA VAL A 57 7.00 3.44 11.81
C VAL A 57 7.47 2.39 12.80
N PRO A 58 7.70 1.15 12.35
CA PRO A 58 8.25 0.12 13.21
C PRO A 58 9.40 -0.61 12.53
N HIS A 59 10.59 -0.40 13.08
CA HIS A 59 11.83 -0.75 12.40
C HIS A 59 12.14 -2.25 12.39
N ARG A 60 11.60 -3.00 13.37
CA ARG A 60 12.10 -4.33 13.72
C ARG A 60 11.25 -5.48 13.17
N HIS A 61 9.92 -5.48 13.35
CA HIS A 61 9.11 -6.67 13.03
C HIS A 61 8.09 -6.47 11.90
N ALA A 62 7.84 -7.52 11.10
CA ALA A 62 6.84 -7.49 10.02
C ALA A 62 5.44 -7.11 10.50
N ASN A 63 5.09 -7.55 11.71
CA ASN A 63 3.76 -7.39 12.29
C ASN A 63 3.44 -5.98 12.77
N GLU A 64 4.44 -5.12 12.87
CA GLU A 64 4.26 -3.77 13.41
C GLU A 64 3.94 -2.77 12.31
N TRP A 65 4.29 -3.07 11.04
CA TRP A 65 4.00 -2.18 9.91
C TRP A 65 2.53 -2.31 9.55
N VAL A 66 1.74 -1.39 10.10
CA VAL A 66 0.27 -1.36 10.00
C VAL A 66 -0.18 0.06 9.64
N PRO A 67 0.05 0.50 8.40
CA PRO A 67 -0.43 1.80 7.95
C PRO A 67 -1.96 1.79 7.83
N ILE A 68 -2.55 2.95 8.08
CA ILE A 68 -3.97 3.23 7.94
C ILE A 68 -4.13 4.26 6.83
N PHE A 69 -5.07 4.00 5.95
CA PHE A 69 -5.36 4.79 4.77
C PHE A 69 -6.68 5.51 4.95
N TYR A 70 -6.68 6.78 4.60
CA TYR A 70 -7.80 7.67 4.75
C TYR A 70 -8.12 8.32 3.40
N ARG A 71 -9.41 8.48 3.13
CA ARG A 71 -9.93 9.35 2.08
C ARG A 71 -10.24 10.71 2.70
N GLY A 72 -9.67 11.76 2.13
CA GLY A 72 -9.64 13.11 2.68
C GLY A 72 -8.29 13.48 3.29
N ASP A 73 -8.19 14.73 3.74
CA ASP A 73 -6.96 15.29 4.32
C ASP A 73 -6.73 14.80 5.77
N ASN A 74 -5.71 15.33 6.44
CA ASN A 74 -5.24 14.86 7.74
C ASN A 74 -6.39 14.64 8.74
N PRO A 75 -6.64 13.39 9.18
CA PRO A 75 -7.79 13.04 10.03
C PRO A 75 -7.76 13.70 11.41
N LYS A 76 -6.63 14.28 11.82
CA LYS A 76 -6.54 15.05 13.06
C LYS A 76 -7.27 16.40 12.98
N TYR A 77 -7.31 17.01 11.81
CA TYR A 77 -7.84 18.36 11.61
C TYR A 77 -9.12 18.36 10.76
N THR A 78 -9.34 17.32 9.97
CA THR A 78 -10.48 17.20 9.07
C THR A 78 -11.38 16.06 9.57
N PRO A 79 -12.48 16.37 10.28
CA PRO A 79 -13.37 15.34 10.84
C PRO A 79 -14.15 14.56 9.78
N GLY A 80 -14.28 15.10 8.55
CA GLY A 80 -14.90 14.40 7.42
C GLY A 80 -14.04 13.29 6.81
N THR A 81 -12.76 13.19 7.20
CA THR A 81 -11.83 12.19 6.67
C THR A 81 -12.16 10.80 7.19
N ARG A 82 -12.36 9.85 6.28
CA ARG A 82 -12.76 8.47 6.61
C ARG A 82 -11.63 7.47 6.36
N ALA A 83 -11.48 6.50 7.26
CA ALA A 83 -10.53 5.42 7.07
C ALA A 83 -11.09 4.39 6.09
N ILE A 84 -10.48 4.29 4.91
CA ILE A 84 -10.90 3.41 3.80
C ILE A 84 -10.00 2.19 3.67
N GLY A 85 -8.90 2.13 4.41
CA GLY A 85 -7.97 1.03 4.26
C GLY A 85 -7.01 0.85 5.41
N ARG A 86 -6.47 -0.37 5.48
CA ARG A 86 -5.41 -0.75 6.40
C ARG A 86 -4.53 -1.74 5.68
N ALA A 87 -3.21 -1.62 5.80
CA ALA A 87 -2.32 -2.69 5.37
C ALA A 87 -1.60 -3.34 6.54
N ARG A 88 -1.08 -4.53 6.29
CA ARG A 88 -0.13 -5.22 7.14
C ARG A 88 0.88 -5.94 6.28
N ARG A 89 2.14 -5.85 6.68
CA ARG A 89 3.23 -6.61 6.07
C ARG A 89 3.22 -8.05 6.61
N THR A 90 3.25 -9.04 5.72
CA THR A 90 3.26 -10.48 6.12
C THR A 90 4.62 -11.14 5.93
N ALA A 91 5.48 -10.60 5.04
CA ALA A 91 6.84 -11.08 4.80
C ALA A 91 7.82 -9.90 4.62
N MET A 92 9.07 -10.15 4.22
CA MET A 92 10.11 -9.13 4.04
C MET A 92 9.82 -8.17 2.87
N TRP A 93 8.99 -7.14 3.08
CA TRP A 93 8.63 -6.09 2.09
C TRP A 93 8.19 -6.62 0.71
N THR A 94 7.85 -7.90 0.64
CA THR A 94 7.50 -8.65 -0.56
C THR A 94 6.03 -9.06 -0.54
N SER A 95 5.38 -9.03 0.62
CA SER A 95 3.99 -9.47 0.77
C SER A 95 3.24 -8.59 1.76
N PHE A 96 2.04 -8.17 1.35
CA PHE A 96 1.17 -7.28 2.09
C PHE A 96 -0.27 -7.76 2.01
N LYS A 97 -0.96 -7.68 3.15
CA LYS A 97 -2.41 -7.82 3.24
C LYS A 97 -3.01 -6.43 3.37
N VAL A 98 -3.96 -6.09 2.52
CA VAL A 98 -4.63 -4.80 2.50
C VAL A 98 -6.12 -5.02 2.70
N TRP A 99 -6.66 -4.56 3.82
CA TRP A 99 -8.11 -4.44 4.02
C TRP A 99 -8.55 -3.11 3.39
N LEU A 100 -9.54 -3.16 2.52
CA LEU A 100 -9.98 -2.02 1.72
C LEU A 100 -11.51 -1.88 1.77
N GLY A 101 -11.99 -0.65 1.92
CA GLY A 101 -13.40 -0.26 1.95
C GLY A 101 -13.78 0.55 3.21
N ASP A 102 -14.96 1.15 3.20
CA ASP A 102 -15.39 2.10 4.24
C ASP A 102 -15.63 1.46 5.61
N GLY A 103 -15.97 0.16 5.63
CA GLY A 103 -16.14 -0.58 6.87
C GLY A 103 -14.83 -0.73 7.67
N VAL A 104 -13.67 -0.41 7.08
CA VAL A 104 -12.39 -0.38 7.80
C VAL A 104 -12.43 0.63 8.95
N SER A 105 -13.14 1.75 8.79
CA SER A 105 -13.32 2.73 9.86
C SER A 105 -14.04 2.14 11.09
N GLU A 106 -15.06 1.33 10.86
CA GLU A 106 -15.83 0.63 11.91
C GLU A 106 -14.98 -0.44 12.59
N ILE A 107 -14.18 -1.18 11.82
CA ILE A 107 -13.22 -2.15 12.36
C ILE A 107 -12.24 -1.46 13.31
N LEU A 108 -11.69 -0.30 12.93
CA LEU A 108 -10.76 0.44 13.77
C LEU A 108 -11.42 0.93 15.07
N LYS A 109 -12.65 1.45 14.99
CA LYS A 109 -13.44 1.84 16.18
C LYS A 109 -13.68 0.65 17.11
N ASN A 110 -14.07 -0.50 16.55
CA ASN A 110 -14.27 -1.74 17.33
C ASN A 110 -12.96 -2.24 17.97
N GLU A 111 -11.82 -2.12 17.29
CA GLU A 111 -10.52 -2.42 17.91
C GLU A 111 -10.19 -1.50 19.09
N GLU A 112 -10.52 -0.21 19.00
CA GLU A 112 -10.34 0.74 20.10
C GLU A 112 -11.26 0.42 21.29
N ARG A 113 -12.54 0.13 21.03
CA ARG A 113 -13.50 -0.32 22.06
C ARG A 113 -12.97 -1.56 22.81
N ARG A 114 -12.51 -2.58 22.08
CA ARG A 114 -11.88 -3.79 22.65
C ARG A 114 -10.67 -3.47 23.52
N LYS A 115 -9.79 -2.56 23.07
CA LYS A 115 -8.58 -2.16 23.83
C LYS A 115 -8.96 -1.42 25.10
N ASN A 116 -9.93 -0.52 25.03
CA ASN A 116 -10.42 0.24 26.18
C ASN A 116 -11.05 -0.69 27.22
N ALA A 117 -11.91 -1.63 26.79
CA ALA A 117 -12.52 -2.62 27.68
C ALA A 117 -11.46 -3.50 28.36
N LYS A 118 -10.48 -4.03 27.60
CA LYS A 118 -9.38 -4.83 28.16
C LYS A 118 -8.50 -4.03 29.11
N SER A 119 -8.14 -2.79 28.75
CA SER A 119 -7.33 -1.93 29.61
C SER A 119 -8.08 -1.57 30.90
N TYR A 120 -9.39 -1.38 30.85
CA TYR A 120 -10.21 -1.14 32.03
C TYR A 120 -10.25 -2.38 32.92
N ALA A 121 -10.57 -3.56 32.38
CA ALA A 121 -10.60 -4.82 33.11
C ALA A 121 -9.25 -5.13 33.78
N PHE A 122 -8.14 -4.88 33.08
CA PHE A 122 -6.80 -5.03 33.64
C PHE A 122 -6.56 -4.05 34.81
N ARG A 123 -6.93 -2.77 34.65
CA ARG A 123 -6.81 -1.77 35.72
C ARG A 123 -7.69 -2.11 36.93
N GLU A 124 -8.88 -2.62 36.71
CA GLU A 124 -9.78 -3.06 37.78
C GLU A 124 -9.22 -4.27 38.53
N LYS A 125 -8.68 -5.27 37.80
CA LYS A 125 -7.97 -6.41 38.39
C LYS A 125 -6.79 -5.96 39.24
N MET A 126 -6.00 -5.00 38.75
CA MET A 126 -4.89 -4.41 39.51
C MET A 126 -5.38 -3.67 40.76
N ARG A 127 -6.49 -2.93 40.69
CA ARG A 127 -7.07 -2.27 41.87
C ARG A 127 -7.52 -3.27 42.92
N LYS A 128 -8.24 -4.32 42.52
CA LYS A 128 -8.66 -5.42 43.40
C LYS A 128 -7.45 -6.09 44.06
N PHE A 129 -6.40 -6.35 43.28
CA PHE A 129 -5.15 -6.92 43.78
C PHE A 129 -4.48 -6.03 44.84
N PHE A 130 -4.51 -4.70 44.66
CA PHE A 130 -4.01 -3.73 45.64
C PHE A 130 -5.04 -3.30 46.70
N ARG A 131 -6.16 -4.02 46.87
CA ARG A 131 -7.26 -3.68 47.79
C ARG A 131 -7.75 -2.22 47.66
N ARG A 132 -7.70 -1.66 46.46
CA ARG A 132 -8.21 -0.33 46.14
C ARG A 132 -9.60 -0.42 45.56
N ASP A 133 -10.44 0.55 45.89
CA ASP A 133 -11.82 0.60 45.41
C ASP A 133 -11.93 0.67 43.88
N SER A 134 -12.99 0.06 43.36
CA SER A 134 -13.36 0.15 41.96
C SER A 134 -13.68 1.60 41.60
N LYS A 135 -13.10 2.08 40.50
CA LYS A 135 -13.46 3.38 39.92
C LYS A 135 -14.22 3.17 38.62
N PRO A 136 -15.32 3.91 38.38
CA PRO A 136 -16.04 3.85 37.12
C PRO A 136 -15.11 4.25 35.95
N PRO A 137 -15.37 3.73 34.74
CA PRO A 137 -14.58 4.06 33.57
C PRO A 137 -14.76 5.55 33.21
N LYS A 138 -13.66 6.23 32.85
CA LYS A 138 -13.69 7.66 32.48
C LYS A 138 -14.50 7.95 31.21
N LYS A 139 -14.72 6.93 30.37
CA LYS A 139 -15.56 6.97 29.17
C LYS A 139 -16.45 5.73 29.20
N PRO A 140 -17.72 5.83 28.78
CA PRO A 140 -18.59 4.66 28.70
C PRO A 140 -17.93 3.58 27.82
N LEU A 141 -17.96 2.34 28.30
CA LEU A 141 -17.46 1.20 27.54
C LEU A 141 -18.52 0.86 26.49
N GLU A 142 -18.31 1.32 25.27
CA GLU A 142 -19.18 0.98 24.14
C GLU A 142 -18.99 -0.48 23.70
N ASN A 143 -20.11 -1.14 23.39
CA ASN A 143 -20.11 -2.47 22.82
C ASN A 143 -19.62 -2.47 21.36
N GLU A 144 -19.13 -3.63 20.91
CA GLU A 144 -18.77 -3.83 19.51
C GLU A 144 -20.00 -3.73 18.62
N GLN A 145 -19.87 -3.02 17.50
CA GLN A 145 -20.93 -2.89 16.50
C GLN A 145 -20.63 -3.78 15.29
N PRO A 146 -21.66 -4.34 14.62
CA PRO A 146 -21.44 -5.04 13.35
C PRO A 146 -20.85 -4.08 12.31
N VAL A 147 -20.08 -4.63 11.37
CA VAL A 147 -19.47 -3.86 10.27
C VAL A 147 -20.46 -3.82 9.11
N SER A 148 -21.02 -2.66 8.81
CA SER A 148 -22.01 -2.47 7.73
C SER A 148 -21.36 -2.08 6.41
N GLY A 149 -20.25 -1.32 6.45
CA GLY A 149 -19.53 -0.88 5.25
C GLY A 149 -18.77 -2.01 4.54
N LYS A 150 -18.49 -1.83 3.24
CA LYS A 150 -17.70 -2.78 2.46
C LYS A 150 -16.31 -2.96 3.06
N VAL A 151 -15.85 -4.20 3.18
CA VAL A 151 -14.47 -4.55 3.53
C VAL A 151 -14.04 -5.80 2.78
N ILE A 152 -13.11 -5.61 1.83
CA ILE A 152 -12.46 -6.71 1.12
C ILE A 152 -11.01 -6.87 1.57
N LEU A 153 -10.47 -8.08 1.45
CA LEU A 153 -9.06 -8.36 1.69
C LEU A 153 -8.33 -8.52 0.36
N VAL A 154 -7.48 -7.56 0.02
CA VAL A 154 -6.61 -7.60 -1.14
C VAL A 154 -5.22 -8.08 -0.72
N ARG A 155 -4.71 -9.09 -1.43
CA ARG A 155 -3.36 -9.60 -1.23
C ARG A 155 -2.43 -9.01 -2.28
N MET A 156 -1.40 -8.31 -1.83
CA MET A 156 -0.34 -7.81 -2.67
C MET A 156 0.91 -8.64 -2.44
N HIS A 157 1.55 -9.08 -3.52
CA HIS A 157 2.76 -9.88 -3.40
C HIS A 157 3.73 -9.60 -4.52
N ARG A 158 5.02 -9.82 -4.23
CA ARG A 158 6.10 -9.76 -5.20
C ARG A 158 6.22 -11.11 -5.88
N SER A 159 6.27 -11.11 -7.21
CA SER A 159 6.43 -12.34 -8.00
C SER A 159 7.89 -12.82 -7.98
N GLY A 160 8.24 -13.72 -7.06
CA GLY A 160 9.59 -14.30 -6.94
C GLY A 160 10.70 -13.26 -6.70
N LEU A 161 11.86 -13.45 -7.32
CA LEU A 161 12.96 -12.46 -7.30
C LEU A 161 12.67 -11.22 -8.16
N SER A 162 11.63 -11.28 -9.01
CA SER A 162 11.33 -10.20 -9.94
C SER A 162 10.87 -8.95 -9.22
N ARG A 163 11.23 -7.78 -9.75
CA ARG A 163 10.76 -6.47 -9.27
C ARG A 163 9.35 -6.23 -9.84
N LYS A 164 8.37 -7.05 -9.48
CA LYS A 164 6.96 -6.90 -9.90
C LYS A 164 6.06 -7.15 -8.69
N VAL A 165 5.12 -6.25 -8.42
CA VAL A 165 4.09 -6.47 -7.39
C VAL A 165 2.75 -6.67 -8.07
N GLU A 166 2.06 -7.71 -7.65
CA GLU A 166 0.78 -8.10 -8.22
C GLU A 166 -0.28 -8.17 -7.13
N PHE A 167 -1.49 -7.78 -7.51
CA PHE A 167 -2.66 -7.80 -6.68
C PHE A 167 -3.92 -7.95 -7.52
N GLU A 168 -5.01 -8.35 -6.89
CA GLU A 168 -6.29 -8.61 -7.53
C GLU A 168 -7.39 -7.84 -6.80
N VAL A 169 -8.21 -7.10 -7.55
CA VAL A 169 -9.37 -6.35 -7.05
C VAL A 169 -10.52 -6.60 -8.01
N GLU A 170 -11.69 -6.96 -7.47
CA GLU A 170 -12.92 -7.16 -8.26
C GLU A 170 -12.70 -8.14 -9.45
N GLY A 171 -11.96 -9.23 -9.20
CA GLY A 171 -11.63 -10.25 -10.22
C GLY A 171 -10.62 -9.80 -11.26
N ARG A 172 -10.10 -8.57 -11.20
CA ARG A 172 -9.10 -8.02 -12.13
C ARG A 172 -7.73 -8.02 -11.49
N ARG A 173 -6.74 -8.57 -12.21
CA ARG A 173 -5.36 -8.64 -11.75
C ARG A 173 -4.53 -7.50 -12.32
N TYR A 174 -3.87 -6.79 -11.42
CA TYR A 174 -3.01 -5.64 -11.70
C TYR A 174 -1.57 -5.92 -11.31
N ARG A 175 -0.63 -5.27 -12.01
CA ARG A 175 0.81 -5.47 -11.83
C ARG A 175 1.57 -4.16 -11.88
N TRP A 176 2.17 -3.79 -10.74
CA TRP A 176 3.20 -2.76 -10.67
C TRP A 176 4.53 -3.32 -11.18
N SER A 177 5.17 -2.58 -12.08
CA SER A 177 6.50 -2.89 -12.58
C SER A 177 7.32 -1.63 -12.79
N GLY A 178 8.64 -1.71 -12.59
CA GLY A 178 9.55 -0.60 -12.89
C GLY A 178 9.59 -0.28 -14.38
N THR A 179 9.83 0.97 -14.74
CA THR A 179 10.08 1.38 -16.12
C THR A 179 11.58 1.48 -16.41
N ARG A 180 11.95 1.51 -17.70
CA ARG A 180 13.34 1.73 -18.14
C ARG A 180 13.71 3.22 -18.24
N LYS A 181 12.75 4.14 -18.03
CA LYS A 181 12.85 5.56 -18.39
C LYS A 181 14.02 6.33 -17.74
N PHE A 182 14.56 5.86 -16.61
CA PHE A 182 15.52 6.63 -15.80
C PHE A 182 16.82 5.90 -15.47
N ALA A 183 17.12 4.81 -16.17
CA ALA A 183 18.39 4.15 -15.97
C ALA A 183 19.45 4.90 -16.78
N THR A 184 20.37 5.60 -16.11
CA THR A 184 21.49 6.35 -16.72
C THR A 184 22.83 5.69 -16.36
N GLY A 185 23.85 5.82 -17.22
CA GLY A 185 25.17 5.22 -17.01
C GLY A 185 25.19 3.71 -17.24
N PHE A 186 25.97 2.96 -16.46
CA PHE A 186 26.13 1.49 -16.60
C PHE A 186 24.85 0.68 -16.38
N MET A 187 23.79 1.28 -15.81
CA MET A 187 22.47 0.65 -15.66
C MET A 187 21.48 1.01 -16.76
N LYS A 188 21.86 1.79 -17.79
CA LYS A 188 20.98 2.20 -18.90
C LYS A 188 20.30 0.98 -19.55
N GLY A 189 18.96 1.00 -19.60
CA GLY A 189 18.15 -0.12 -20.11
C GLY A 189 17.73 -1.17 -19.07
N VAL A 190 18.29 -1.17 -17.86
CA VAL A 190 17.87 -2.09 -16.79
C VAL A 190 16.53 -1.66 -16.21
N LYS A 191 15.58 -2.60 -16.17
CA LYS A 191 14.25 -2.37 -15.61
C LYS A 191 14.36 -2.20 -14.09
N GLY A 192 14.25 -0.97 -13.61
CA GLY A 192 14.40 -0.61 -12.20
C GLY A 192 13.15 0.02 -11.61
N TRP A 193 12.87 -0.23 -10.32
CA TRP A 193 11.84 0.50 -9.57
C TRP A 193 12.30 1.90 -9.13
N SER A 194 13.57 2.23 -9.35
CA SER A 194 14.30 3.33 -8.69
C SER A 194 13.62 4.69 -8.79
N HIS A 195 12.92 4.93 -9.90
CA HIS A 195 12.38 6.25 -10.22
C HIS A 195 10.99 6.21 -10.83
N CYS A 196 10.60 5.14 -11.52
CA CYS A 196 9.32 5.11 -12.18
C CYS A 196 8.69 3.74 -12.15
N LEU A 197 7.40 3.73 -11.82
CA LEU A 197 6.57 2.55 -11.79
C LEU A 197 5.45 2.70 -12.80
N LYS A 198 5.04 1.60 -13.41
CA LYS A 198 3.83 1.50 -14.19
C LYS A 198 2.94 0.39 -13.65
N LEU A 199 1.66 0.66 -13.56
CA LEU A 199 0.62 -0.29 -13.23
C LEU A 199 -0.03 -0.75 -14.51
N ILE A 200 -0.04 -2.06 -14.72
CA ILE A 200 -0.61 -2.68 -15.91
C ILE A 200 -1.72 -3.64 -15.47
N ARG A 201 -2.87 -3.62 -16.14
CA ARG A 201 -3.85 -4.69 -16.02
C ARG A 201 -3.36 -5.91 -16.80
N THR A 202 -3.32 -7.06 -16.14
CA THR A 202 -2.61 -8.23 -16.68
C THR A 202 -3.38 -8.98 -17.75
N SER A 203 -4.70 -8.81 -17.84
CA SER A 203 -5.55 -9.46 -18.84
C SER A 203 -5.33 -8.91 -20.25
N ASP A 204 -5.18 -7.60 -20.39
CA ASP A 204 -5.13 -6.88 -21.67
C ASP A 204 -3.84 -6.05 -21.84
N HIS A 205 -2.94 -6.11 -20.87
CA HIS A 205 -1.70 -5.32 -20.82
C HIS A 205 -1.88 -3.80 -20.91
N THR A 206 -3.07 -3.30 -20.62
CA THR A 206 -3.36 -1.86 -20.61
C THR A 206 -2.64 -1.13 -19.48
N LEU A 207 -2.15 0.07 -19.78
CA LEU A 207 -1.54 0.96 -18.80
C LEU A 207 -2.63 1.65 -17.99
N ILE A 208 -2.67 1.38 -16.69
CA ILE A 208 -3.68 1.94 -15.78
C ILE A 208 -3.15 3.17 -15.04
N ALA A 209 -1.88 3.12 -14.63
CA ALA A 209 -1.28 4.22 -13.90
C ALA A 209 0.24 4.25 -14.09
N THR A 210 0.83 5.42 -13.93
CA THR A 210 2.27 5.61 -13.83
C THR A 210 2.59 6.43 -12.60
N PHE A 211 3.65 6.04 -11.89
CA PHE A 211 4.19 6.82 -10.80
C PHE A 211 5.61 7.24 -11.13
N GLU A 212 5.85 8.55 -11.13
CA GLU A 212 7.14 9.18 -11.42
C GLU A 212 7.71 9.76 -10.12
N LYS A 213 8.65 9.04 -9.53
CA LYS A 213 9.37 9.44 -8.33
C LYS A 213 10.47 10.42 -8.71
N ARG A 214 10.51 11.55 -8.03
CA ARG A 214 11.55 12.56 -8.19
C ARG A 214 12.89 11.98 -7.74
N ARG A 215 13.91 12.09 -8.59
CA ARG A 215 15.29 11.70 -8.24
C ARG A 215 15.71 12.49 -7.01
N SER A 216 16.33 11.81 -6.04
CA SER A 216 16.81 12.45 -4.81
C SER A 216 15.72 13.18 -4.03
N ALA A 217 14.46 12.73 -4.11
CA ALA A 217 13.32 13.29 -3.37
C ALA A 217 13.63 13.59 -1.89
N HIS A 218 14.41 12.72 -1.23
CA HIS A 218 14.78 12.87 0.19
C HIS A 218 15.84 13.95 0.48
N TYR A 219 16.55 14.45 -0.53
CA TYR A 219 17.57 15.50 -0.39
C TYR A 219 17.02 16.90 -0.70
N HIS A 220 15.78 17.00 -1.19
CA HIS A 220 15.16 18.29 -1.47
C HIS A 220 14.61 18.95 -0.20
N ARG A 221 14.56 20.28 -0.22
CA ARG A 221 13.94 21.06 0.86
C ARG A 221 12.44 20.76 0.88
N SER A 222 11.91 20.60 2.09
CA SER A 222 10.47 20.50 2.31
C SER A 222 9.76 21.78 1.89
N ILE A 223 8.59 21.63 1.27
CA ILE A 223 7.67 22.71 0.97
C ILE A 223 6.98 23.14 2.27
N LYS A 224 7.02 24.44 2.55
CA LYS A 224 6.32 25.05 3.68
C LYS A 224 5.06 25.73 3.15
N THR A 225 3.89 25.18 3.48
CA THR A 225 2.59 25.76 3.09
C THR A 225 2.04 26.74 4.12
N GLY A 226 2.67 26.87 5.29
CA GLY A 226 2.31 27.85 6.34
C GLY A 226 1.04 27.50 7.12
N GLN A 227 0.01 26.95 6.48
CA GLN A 227 -1.30 26.66 7.07
C GLN A 227 -1.43 25.21 7.59
N GLN A 228 -2.26 25.03 8.61
CA GLN A 228 -2.78 23.69 8.96
C GLN A 228 -3.72 23.23 7.84
N PRO A 229 -3.81 21.92 7.50
CA PRO A 229 -3.33 20.75 8.24
C PRO A 229 -1.89 20.30 7.91
N ASN A 230 -1.29 20.85 6.85
CA ASN A 230 -0.08 20.31 6.19
C ASN A 230 1.13 21.25 6.15
N LYS A 231 1.38 22.04 7.22
CA LYS A 231 2.45 23.05 7.37
C LYS A 231 3.80 22.80 6.66
N LYS A 232 4.28 21.56 6.66
CA LYS A 232 5.55 21.14 6.06
C LYS A 232 5.36 19.76 5.43
N LYS A 233 5.68 19.63 4.15
CA LYS A 233 5.60 18.38 3.37
C LYS A 233 6.79 18.26 2.41
N LEU A 234 7.26 17.04 2.17
CA LEU A 234 8.33 16.75 1.23
C LEU A 234 7.76 16.04 0.01
N PHE A 235 7.95 16.63 -1.17
CA PHE A 235 7.48 16.05 -2.42
C PHE A 235 8.33 14.83 -2.81
N ILE A 236 7.66 13.71 -3.08
CA ILE A 236 8.29 12.43 -3.45
C ILE A 236 8.16 12.16 -4.95
N GLY A 237 7.00 12.42 -5.53
CA GLY A 237 6.73 12.10 -6.92
C GLY A 237 5.28 12.27 -7.31
N THR A 238 4.98 11.93 -8.55
CA THR A 238 3.70 12.16 -9.19
C THR A 238 3.07 10.84 -9.62
N LEU A 239 1.84 10.58 -9.18
CA LEU A 239 0.98 9.52 -9.67
C LEU A 239 0.06 10.08 -10.76
N ARG A 240 0.04 9.42 -11.91
CA ARG A 240 -0.89 9.67 -13.02
C ARG A 240 -1.74 8.42 -13.21
N VAL A 241 -3.05 8.57 -13.24
CA VAL A 241 -4.00 7.47 -13.46
C VAL A 241 -4.72 7.73 -14.78
N TYR A 242 -4.73 6.72 -15.64
CA TYR A 242 -5.40 6.70 -16.93
C TYR A 242 -6.72 5.96 -16.75
N GLU A 243 -7.83 6.50 -17.25
CA GLU A 243 -9.20 6.00 -17.06
C GLU A 243 -9.51 4.77 -17.90
N ALA A 244 -8.68 3.75 -17.77
CA ALA A 244 -8.87 2.45 -18.42
C ALA A 244 -9.59 1.43 -17.51
N TYR A 245 -10.04 1.83 -16.30
CA TYR A 245 -10.78 0.96 -15.38
C TYR A 245 -12.31 1.05 -15.51
N ALA A 246 -12.83 2.02 -16.27
CA ALA A 246 -14.23 2.06 -16.69
C ALA A 246 -14.52 0.87 -17.66
N LEU A 247 -15.65 0.21 -17.43
CA LEU A 247 -16.06 -1.08 -18.01
C LEU A 247 -16.40 -1.02 -19.51
N PRO A 248 -16.20 -2.13 -20.25
CA PRO A 248 -17.31 -2.80 -20.92
C PRO A 248 -17.96 -3.76 -19.91
N THR A 249 -19.24 -3.54 -19.66
CA THR A 249 -20.09 -4.42 -18.85
C THR A 249 -20.10 -5.80 -19.49
N GLY A 250 -19.53 -6.78 -18.81
CA GLY A 250 -19.46 -8.15 -19.29
C GLY A 250 -19.31 -9.07 -18.10
N ASP A 251 -20.45 -9.56 -17.63
CA ASP A 251 -20.53 -10.62 -16.64
C ASP A 251 -19.75 -11.83 -17.15
N ASN A 252 -18.58 -12.05 -16.57
CA ASN A 252 -17.90 -13.33 -16.64
C ASN A 252 -17.35 -13.63 -15.25
N TYR A 253 -18.25 -14.15 -14.41
CA TYR A 253 -17.89 -14.97 -13.26
C TYR A 253 -17.23 -16.28 -13.76
N GLY A 254 -16.04 -16.15 -14.31
CA GLY A 254 -15.20 -17.28 -14.66
C GLY A 254 -14.48 -17.75 -13.39
N ALA A 255 -14.95 -18.86 -12.83
CA ALA A 255 -14.28 -19.63 -11.78
C ALA A 255 -12.95 -20.22 -12.29
N GLY A 256 -11.97 -19.36 -12.58
CA GLY A 256 -10.59 -19.74 -12.82
C GLY A 256 -9.82 -19.51 -11.53
N GLY A 257 -9.46 -20.59 -10.82
CA GLY A 257 -8.60 -20.52 -9.65
C GLY A 257 -7.29 -19.80 -9.97
N SER A 258 -7.25 -18.50 -9.69
CA SER A 258 -6.11 -17.62 -9.94
C SER A 258 -4.85 -18.23 -9.33
N SER A 259 -3.86 -18.58 -10.16
CA SER A 259 -2.60 -19.19 -9.70
C SER A 259 -1.88 -18.31 -8.67
N VAL A 260 -2.16 -17.00 -8.68
CA VAL A 260 -1.74 -16.04 -7.65
C VAL A 260 -2.54 -16.16 -6.38
N ALA A 261 -3.86 -16.35 -6.40
CA ALA A 261 -4.64 -16.63 -5.19
C ALA A 261 -4.17 -17.92 -4.51
N ALA A 262 -3.85 -18.96 -5.28
CA ALA A 262 -3.28 -20.20 -4.78
C ALA A 262 -1.85 -20.04 -4.24
N PHE A 263 -0.97 -19.32 -4.97
CA PHE A 263 0.41 -19.06 -4.54
C PHE A 263 0.47 -18.10 -3.34
N THR A 264 -0.31 -17.02 -3.33
CA THR A 264 -0.44 -16.11 -2.18
C THR A 264 -1.05 -16.82 -0.99
N ALA A 265 -2.01 -17.72 -1.18
CA ALA A 265 -2.53 -18.57 -0.11
C ALA A 265 -1.44 -19.51 0.44
N LYS A 266 -0.53 -20.03 -0.40
CA LYS A 266 0.60 -20.86 0.04
C LYS A 266 1.63 -20.04 0.82
N VAL A 267 2.03 -18.86 0.33
CA VAL A 267 2.95 -17.95 1.03
C VAL A 267 2.34 -17.41 2.33
N ASP A 268 1.05 -17.05 2.32
CA ASP A 268 0.34 -16.65 3.54
C ASP A 268 0.12 -17.82 4.51
N ALA A 269 -0.06 -19.05 4.04
CA ALA A 269 -0.14 -20.23 4.90
C ALA A 269 1.20 -20.51 5.61
N VAL A 270 2.32 -20.23 4.94
CA VAL A 270 3.67 -20.32 5.52
C VAL A 270 3.95 -19.14 6.46
N ALA A 271 3.52 -17.92 6.12
CA ALA A 271 3.79 -16.71 6.89
C ALA A 271 2.79 -16.44 8.04
N SER A 272 1.61 -17.05 8.02
CA SER A 272 0.55 -16.81 9.02
C SER A 272 0.02 -18.12 9.60
N SER A 273 0.06 -18.24 10.93
CA SER A 273 -0.54 -19.39 11.61
C SER A 273 -2.06 -19.45 11.36
N ARG A 274 -2.63 -20.66 11.33
CA ARG A 274 -4.07 -20.92 11.08
C ARG A 274 -5.00 -20.04 11.95
N ARG A 275 -4.58 -19.76 13.20
CA ARG A 275 -5.28 -18.84 14.13
C ARG A 275 -5.28 -17.37 13.67
N ARG A 276 -4.20 -16.90 13.01
CA ARG A 276 -4.10 -15.52 12.50
C ARG A 276 -4.97 -15.31 11.27
N ARG A 277 -5.06 -16.30 10.38
CA ARG A 277 -5.92 -16.22 9.19
C ARG A 277 -7.41 -16.02 9.54
N ARG A 278 -7.93 -16.81 10.49
CA ARG A 278 -9.32 -16.63 11.00
C ARG A 278 -9.58 -15.25 11.59
N LYS A 279 -8.55 -14.59 12.14
CA LYS A 279 -8.68 -13.23 12.70
C LYS A 279 -8.71 -12.16 11.61
N ASP A 280 -7.93 -12.34 10.56
CA ASP A 280 -7.85 -11.42 9.42
C ASP A 280 -9.14 -11.42 8.57
N GLU A 281 -9.85 -12.56 8.53
CA GLU A 281 -11.09 -12.76 7.76
C GLU A 281 -12.37 -12.46 8.57
N LYS A 282 -12.29 -12.32 9.91
CA LYS A 282 -13.46 -12.18 10.80
C LYS A 282 -14.36 -10.98 10.49
N HIS A 283 -13.79 -9.92 9.93
CA HIS A 283 -14.45 -8.62 9.78
C HIS A 283 -14.66 -8.22 8.32
N LEU A 284 -14.57 -9.19 7.39
CA LEU A 284 -14.83 -8.94 5.99
C LEU A 284 -16.33 -8.81 5.75
N ASN A 285 -16.68 -7.85 4.91
CA ASN A 285 -18.04 -7.63 4.43
C ASN A 285 -17.94 -7.25 2.94
N PRO A 286 -17.77 -8.23 2.04
CA PRO A 286 -17.60 -7.93 0.61
C PRO A 286 -18.84 -7.30 -0.03
N ASP A 287 -20.03 -7.56 0.54
CA ASP A 287 -21.32 -7.11 0.02
C ASP A 287 -21.79 -5.77 0.63
N GLY A 288 -20.99 -5.18 1.53
CA GLY A 288 -21.29 -3.90 2.14
C GLY A 288 -21.28 -2.73 1.13
N SER A 289 -21.87 -1.61 1.52
CA SER A 289 -21.83 -0.38 0.72
C SER A 289 -20.43 0.23 0.71
N HIS A 290 -20.00 0.72 -0.46
CA HIS A 290 -18.77 1.51 -0.61
C HIS A 290 -19.07 2.82 -1.31
N GLU A 291 -18.67 3.92 -0.70
CA GLU A 291 -18.66 5.23 -1.33
C GLU A 291 -17.40 5.32 -2.20
N GLY A 292 -17.49 5.83 -3.43
CA GLY A 292 -16.32 6.02 -4.31
C GLY A 292 -15.90 4.77 -5.10
N ASN A 293 -14.69 4.82 -5.66
CA ASN A 293 -14.18 3.78 -6.56
C ASN A 293 -13.09 2.94 -5.87
N LEU A 294 -13.42 1.69 -5.57
CA LEU A 294 -12.55 0.75 -4.86
C LEU A 294 -11.25 0.47 -5.63
N THR A 295 -11.32 0.41 -6.95
CA THR A 295 -10.16 0.23 -7.82
C THR A 295 -9.25 1.46 -7.78
N LYS A 296 -9.80 2.67 -7.88
CA LYS A 296 -9.02 3.93 -7.75
C LYS A 296 -8.32 4.00 -6.39
N ASP A 297 -9.04 3.68 -5.31
CA ASP A 297 -8.46 3.63 -3.97
C ASP A 297 -7.31 2.62 -3.93
N MET A 298 -7.50 1.39 -4.44
CA MET A 298 -6.42 0.41 -4.46
C MET A 298 -5.22 0.89 -5.28
N ILE A 299 -5.42 1.55 -6.43
CA ILE A 299 -4.33 2.09 -7.25
C ILE A 299 -3.48 3.09 -6.43
N VAL A 300 -4.14 4.03 -5.77
CA VAL A 300 -3.49 5.05 -4.94
C VAL A 300 -2.74 4.42 -3.77
N LEU A 301 -3.39 3.52 -3.03
CA LEU A 301 -2.81 2.90 -1.86
C LEU A 301 -1.66 1.95 -2.22
N SER A 302 -1.83 1.15 -3.28
CA SER A 302 -0.78 0.27 -3.79
C SER A 302 0.43 1.06 -4.29
N CYS A 303 0.24 2.21 -4.94
CA CYS A 303 1.33 3.10 -5.35
C CYS A 303 2.20 3.52 -4.15
N TRP A 304 1.57 3.96 -3.05
CA TRP A 304 2.30 4.31 -1.83
C TRP A 304 3.01 3.10 -1.21
N ILE A 305 2.32 1.96 -1.08
CA ILE A 305 2.89 0.73 -0.50
C ILE A 305 4.14 0.30 -1.29
N VAL A 306 4.06 0.27 -2.62
CA VAL A 306 5.18 -0.15 -3.48
C VAL A 306 6.34 0.86 -3.39
N SER A 307 6.04 2.15 -3.37
CA SER A 307 7.04 3.22 -3.23
C SER A 307 7.77 3.15 -1.88
N GLU A 308 7.03 2.89 -0.81
CA GLU A 308 7.59 2.72 0.54
C GLU A 308 8.40 1.43 0.63
N ALA A 309 7.87 0.31 0.12
CA ALA A 309 8.57 -0.97 0.11
C ALA A 309 9.91 -0.88 -0.64
N GLU A 310 9.92 -0.18 -1.78
CA GLU A 310 11.13 0.08 -2.55
C GLU A 310 12.16 0.90 -1.78
N HIS A 311 11.73 2.04 -1.22
CA HIS A 311 12.59 2.89 -0.40
C HIS A 311 13.21 2.04 0.72
N ARG A 312 12.40 1.26 1.43
CA ARG A 312 12.86 0.45 2.56
C ARG A 312 13.74 -0.71 2.16
N LEU A 313 13.49 -1.38 1.04
CA LEU A 313 14.38 -2.41 0.53
C LEU A 313 15.74 -1.83 0.16
N ARG A 314 15.79 -0.61 -0.39
CA ARG A 314 17.06 0.04 -0.74
C ARG A 314 17.91 0.39 0.49
N TYR A 315 17.29 0.92 1.55
CA TYR A 315 18.01 1.25 2.77
C TYR A 315 18.32 0.02 3.63
N LYS A 316 17.42 -0.98 3.69
CA LYS A 316 17.69 -2.23 4.42
C LYS A 316 18.73 -3.14 3.77
N VAL A 317 19.02 -2.99 2.48
CA VAL A 317 20.18 -3.67 1.87
C VAL A 317 21.47 -3.18 2.53
N PHE A 318 21.56 -1.90 2.90
CA PHE A 318 22.70 -1.40 3.68
C PHE A 318 22.66 -1.96 5.11
N ASP A 319 21.53 -1.92 5.81
CA ASP A 319 21.41 -2.52 7.16
C ASP A 319 21.81 -4.01 7.18
N LEU A 320 21.45 -4.77 6.14
CA LEU A 320 21.73 -6.21 6.04
C LEU A 320 23.16 -6.51 5.58
N LEU A 321 23.77 -5.61 4.81
CA LEU A 321 25.20 -5.65 4.48
C LEU A 321 26.07 -5.22 5.66
N GLU A 322 25.61 -4.26 6.46
CA GLU A 322 26.23 -3.83 7.71
C GLU A 322 26.13 -4.94 8.76
N GLU A 323 24.95 -5.54 8.96
CA GLU A 323 24.77 -6.70 9.84
C GLU A 323 25.61 -7.92 9.38
N ALA A 324 25.75 -8.14 8.07
CA ALA A 324 26.63 -9.18 7.53
C ALA A 324 28.12 -8.84 7.65
N GLY A 325 28.51 -7.57 7.52
CA GLY A 325 29.89 -7.10 7.72
C GLY A 325 30.31 -7.17 9.18
N GLU A 326 29.42 -6.76 10.10
CA GLU A 326 29.60 -6.89 11.54
C GLU A 326 29.69 -8.37 11.97
N HIS A 327 28.88 -9.26 11.37
CA HIS A 327 29.00 -10.71 11.60
C HIS A 327 30.23 -11.36 10.94
N ALA A 328 30.79 -10.74 9.90
CA ALA A 328 32.00 -11.19 9.22
C ALA A 328 33.28 -10.59 9.83
N GLY A 329 33.18 -9.79 10.89
CA GLY A 329 34.32 -9.27 11.66
C GLY A 329 34.80 -7.87 11.28
N GLY A 330 34.04 -7.13 10.46
CA GLY A 330 34.39 -5.76 10.01
C GLY A 330 34.83 -5.69 8.56
#